data_AF-A0A7C2JXL1-F1
#
_entry.id   AF-A0A7C2JXL1-F1
#
_cell.length_a   1.000
_cell.length_b   1.000
_cell.length_c   1.000
_cell.angle_alpha   90.00
_cell.angle_beta   90.00
_cell.angle_gamma   90.00
#
_symmetry.space_group_name_H-M   'P 1'
#
loop_
_entity.id
_entity.type
_entity.pdbx_description
1 polymer ?
#
loop_
_entity_poly.entity_id
_entity_poly.type
_entity_poly.pdbx_seq_one_letter_code
_entity_poly.pdbx_strand_id
1 'polypeptide(L)' 'MTSVDQLQQQAVDAMTPAERIARSAQLWGWTYGVMERQVRAQHGAVSPEVIKCLVALRMYGHDPEMRRLIEEQLTRVSH' A
#
# COMPACT_ATOMS: atom_id res chain seq x y z
N MET A 1 -15.52 -19.92 25.71
CA MET A 1 -15.27 -19.96 24.26
C MET A 1 -14.46 -18.72 23.92
N THR A 2 -13.23 -18.87 23.43
CA THR A 2 -12.36 -17.74 23.08
C THR A 2 -12.84 -17.13 21.77
N SER A 3 -12.97 -15.80 21.67
CA SER A 3 -13.41 -15.16 20.43
C SER A 3 -12.33 -15.24 19.36
N VAL A 4 -12.73 -15.12 18.08
CA VAL A 4 -11.79 -15.05 16.95
C VAL A 4 -10.81 -13.89 17.13
N ASP A 5 -11.28 -12.74 17.61
CA ASP A 5 -10.44 -11.57 17.89
C ASP A 5 -9.40 -11.85 18.97
N GLN A 6 -9.78 -12.58 20.02
CA GLN A 6 -8.86 -12.98 21.09
C GLN A 6 -7.78 -13.94 20.59
N LEU A 7 -8.13 -14.90 19.74
CA LEU A 7 -7.17 -15.81 19.11
C LEU A 7 -6.21 -15.07 18.17
N GLN A 8 -6.73 -14.11 17.41
CA GLN A 8 -5.91 -13.26 16.54
C GLN A 8 -4.93 -12.42 17.34
N GLN A 9 -5.38 -11.80 18.44
CA GLN A 9 -4.53 -10.98 19.29
C GLN A 9 -3.42 -11.81 19.92
N GLN A 10 -3.74 -13.00 20.46
CA GLN A 10 -2.73 -13.91 21.02
C GLN A 10 -1.68 -14.33 19.98
N ALA A 11 -2.12 -14.63 18.75
CA ALA A 11 -1.20 -14.99 17.67
C ALA A 11 -0.28 -13.82 17.27
N VAL A 12 -0.78 -12.59 17.29
CA VAL A 12 0.03 -11.38 17.05
C VAL A 12 1.01 -11.16 18.20
N ASP A 13 0.56 -11.32 19.44
CA ASP A 13 1.39 -11.11 20.64
C ASP A 13 2.56 -12.09 20.72
N ALA A 14 2.36 -13.33 20.25
CA ALA A 14 3.40 -14.35 20.19
C ALA A 14 4.47 -14.11 19.10
N MET A 15 4.28 -13.15 18.17
CA MET A 15 5.24 -12.91 17.09
C MET A 15 6.51 -12.21 17.58
N THR A 16 7.65 -12.69 17.09
CA THR A 16 8.93 -11.99 17.15
C THR A 16 8.89 -10.68 16.35
N PRO A 17 9.79 -9.71 16.62
CA PRO A 17 9.88 -8.50 15.82
C PRO A 17 10.06 -8.75 14.32
N ALA A 18 10.85 -9.77 13.95
CA ALA A 18 11.08 -10.14 12.55
C ALA A 18 9.79 -10.63 11.87
N GLU A 19 9.02 -11.48 12.54
CA GLU A 19 7.72 -11.96 12.03
C GLU A 19 6.71 -10.83 11.90
N ARG A 20 6.69 -9.88 12.84
CA ARG A 20 5.83 -8.69 12.76
C ARG A 20 6.17 -7.82 11.54
N ILE A 21 7.45 -7.62 11.25
CA ILE A 21 7.91 -6.89 10.07
C ILE A 21 7.51 -7.65 8.79
N ALA A 22 7.79 -8.96 8.73
CA ALA A 22 7.44 -9.78 7.58
C ALA A 22 5.94 -9.78 7.30
N ARG A 23 5.11 -9.92 8.34
CA ARG A 23 3.65 -9.82 8.23
C ARG A 23 3.20 -8.44 7.75
N SER A 24 3.77 -7.37 8.30
CA SER A 24 3.47 -6.00 7.86
C SER A 24 3.82 -5.78 6.39
N ALA A 25 4.96 -6.29 5.93
CA ALA A 25 5.37 -6.23 4.53
C ALA A 25 4.42 -7.01 3.62
N GLN A 26 3.95 -8.19 4.03
CA GLN A 26 2.96 -8.97 3.29
C GLN A 26 1.62 -8.24 3.18
N LEU A 27 1.14 -7.65 4.29
CA LEU A 27 -0.10 -6.86 4.30
C LEU A 27 0.02 -5.61 3.42
N TRP A 28 1.18 -4.95 3.46
CA TRP A 28 1.47 -3.82 2.59
C TRP A 28 1.47 -4.24 1.11
N GLY A 29 2.15 -5.34 0.76
CA GLY A 29 2.18 -5.86 -0.61
C GLY A 29 0.80 -6.26 -1.13
N TRP A 30 -0.02 -6.89 -0.28
CA TRP A 30 -1.41 -7.21 -0.62
C TRP A 30 -2.23 -5.95 -0.87
N THR A 31 -2.14 -4.96 0.02
CA THR A 31 -2.86 -3.68 -0.10
C THR A 31 -2.44 -2.94 -1.37
N TYR A 32 -1.14 -2.86 -1.62
CA TYR A 32 -0.59 -2.27 -2.85
C TYR A 32 -1.15 -2.96 -4.09
N GLY A 33 -1.14 -4.30 -4.12
CA GLY A 33 -1.67 -5.06 -5.26
C GLY A 33 -3.17 -4.87 -5.49
N VAL A 34 -3.97 -4.68 -4.43
CA VAL A 34 -5.39 -4.32 -4.57
C VAL A 34 -5.55 -2.94 -5.19
N MET A 35 -4.80 -1.94 -4.70
CA MET A 35 -4.85 -0.57 -5.23
C MET A 35 -4.36 -0.51 -6.67
N GLU A 36 -3.30 -1.23 -7.01
CA GLU A 36 -2.74 -1.30 -8.36
C GLU A 36 -3.79 -1.78 -9.38
N ARG A 37 -4.50 -2.86 -9.06
CA ARG A 37 -5.58 -3.37 -9.93
C ARG A 37 -6.68 -2.33 -10.15
N GLN A 38 -7.06 -1.60 -9.10
CA GLN A 38 -8.08 -0.54 -9.21
C GLN A 38 -7.59 0.63 -10.07
N VAL A 39 -6.35 1.08 -9.87
CA VAL A 39 -5.76 2.16 -10.68
C VAL A 39 -5.66 1.75 -12.15
N ARG A 40 -5.19 0.52 -12.45
CA ARG A 40 -5.14 0.01 -13.83
C ARG A 40 -6.51 -0.02 -14.49
N ALA A 41 -7.55 -0.40 -13.76
CA ALA A 41 -8.92 -0.39 -14.26
C ALA A 41 -9.43 1.04 -14.57
N GLN A 42 -8.97 2.05 -13.84
CA GLN A 42 -9.40 3.45 -14.00
C GLN A 42 -8.62 4.21 -15.09
N HIS A 43 -7.31 3.97 -15.19
CA HIS A 43 -6.41 4.75 -16.05
C HIS A 43 -5.99 4.04 -17.33
N GLY A 44 -6.35 2.75 -17.49
CA GLY A 44 -6.00 1.97 -18.67
C GLY A 44 -4.50 1.67 -18.77
N ALA A 45 -3.99 1.62 -20.00
CA ALA A 45 -2.61 1.28 -20.29
C ALA A 45 -1.69 2.48 -20.09
N VAL A 46 -1.22 2.68 -18.85
CA VAL A 46 -0.14 3.60 -18.49
C VAL A 46 1.10 2.83 -18.04
N SER A 47 2.26 3.50 -18.01
CA SER A 47 3.51 2.87 -17.59
C SER A 47 3.45 2.37 -16.14
N PRO A 48 4.23 1.32 -15.78
CA PRO A 48 4.34 0.85 -14.40
C PRO A 48 4.72 1.97 -13.41
N GLU A 49 5.55 2.93 -13.82
CA GLU A 49 5.99 4.07 -13.04
C GLU A 49 4.83 5.03 -12.72
N VAL A 50 3.97 5.29 -13.71
CA VAL A 50 2.75 6.09 -13.52
C VAL A 50 1.80 5.37 -12.57
N ILE A 51 1.57 4.06 -12.76
CA ILE A 51 0.75 3.25 -11.83
C ILE A 51 1.28 3.35 -10.40
N LYS A 52 2.59 3.22 -10.19
CA LYS A 52 3.21 3.32 -8.87
C LYS A 52 2.93 4.67 -8.21
N CYS A 53 3.03 5.77 -8.97
CA CYS A 53 2.74 7.11 -8.46
C CYS A 53 1.26 7.30 -8.13
N LEU A 54 0.35 6.81 -8.98
CA LEU A 54 -1.10 6.87 -8.74
C LEU A 54 -1.52 6.04 -7.52
N VAL A 55 -0.94 4.86 -7.33
CA VAL A 55 -1.14 4.05 -6.10
C VAL A 55 -0.61 4.79 -4.88
N ALA A 56 0.58 5.39 -4.98
CA ALA A 56 1.16 6.17 -3.88
C ALA A 56 0.28 7.37 -3.50
N LEU A 57 -0.29 8.10 -4.47
CA LEU A 57 -1.24 9.18 -4.20
C LEU A 57 -2.46 8.69 -3.42
N ARG A 58 -2.96 7.49 -3.74
CA ARG A 58 -4.11 6.93 -3.05
C ARG A 58 -3.81 6.51 -1.61
N MET A 59 -2.59 6.02 -1.35
CA MET A 59 -2.18 5.59 -0.01
C MET A 59 -1.77 6.77 0.87
N TYR A 60 -1.08 7.76 0.30
CA TYR A 60 -0.35 8.78 1.07
C TYR A 60 -0.76 10.22 0.74
N GLY A 61 -1.60 10.46 -0.28
CA GLY A 61 -1.96 11.80 -0.74
C GLY A 61 -2.85 12.61 0.21
N HIS A 62 -3.21 12.05 1.36
CA HIS A 62 -3.84 12.81 2.46
C HIS A 62 -2.81 13.71 3.18
N ASP A 63 -1.53 13.33 3.16
CA ASP A 63 -0.44 14.15 3.65
C ASP A 63 -0.01 15.15 2.55
N PRO A 64 -0.05 16.48 2.81
CA PRO A 64 0.23 17.48 1.78
C PRO A 64 1.66 17.43 1.23
N GLU A 65 2.65 17.09 2.07
CA GLU A 65 4.05 17.03 1.65
C GLU A 65 4.28 15.82 0.74
N MET A 66 3.77 14.66 1.16
CA MET A 66 3.81 13.43 0.36
C MET A 66 3.08 13.61 -0.95
N ARG A 67 1.90 14.23 -0.94
CA ARG A 67 1.14 14.53 -2.15
C ARG A 67 1.98 15.35 -3.14
N ARG A 68 2.58 16.45 -2.68
CA ARG A 68 3.44 17.31 -3.51
C ARG A 68 4.58 16.51 -4.14
N LEU A 69 5.31 15.73 -3.33
CA LEU A 69 6.43 14.92 -3.81
C LEU A 69 6.01 13.88 -4.85
N ILE A 70 4.84 13.25 -4.66
CA ILE A 70 4.34 12.24 -5.60
C ILE A 70 3.84 12.89 -6.89
N GLU A 71 3.15 14.03 -6.82
CA GLU A 71 2.70 14.78 -8.02
C GLU A 71 3.90 15.29 -8.85
N GLU A 72 4.97 15.75 -8.21
CA GLU A 72 6.23 16.08 -8.88
C GLU A 72 6.83 14.88 -9.62
N GLN A 73 6.87 13.71 -8.97
CA GLN A 73 7.37 12.50 -9.60
C GLN A 73 6.45 12.03 -10.73
N LEU A 74 5.13 12.12 -10.55
CA LEU A 74 4.14 11.76 -11.56
C LEU A 74 4.32 12.61 -12.82
N THR A 75 4.57 13.91 -12.65
CA THR A 75 4.88 14.81 -13.76
C THR A 75 6.11 14.34 -14.53
N ARG A 76 7.19 13.96 -13.83
CA ARG A 76 8.43 13.46 -14.46
C ARG A 76 8.27 12.17 -15.25
N VAL A 77 7.42 11.25 -14.79
CA VAL A 77 7.26 9.92 -15.43
C VAL A 77 6.11 9.86 -16.45
N SER A 78 5.39 10.97 -16.64
CA SER A 78 4.29 11.08 -17.60
C SER A 78 4.69 11.83 -18.90
N HIS A 79 5.93 12.31 -19.00
CA HIS A 79 6.53 12.91 -20.20
C HIS A 79 7.38 11.88 -20.95
#